data_AF-A0A7I9Y365-F1
#
_entry.id   AF-A0A7I9Y365-F1
#
_cell.length_a   1.000
_cell.length_b   1.000
_cell.length_c   1.000
_cell.angle_alpha   90.00
_cell.angle_beta   90.00
_cell.angle_gamma   90.00
#
_symmetry.space_group_name_H-M   'P 1'
#
loop_
_entity.id
_entity.type
_entity.pdbx_description
1 polymer ?
#
loop_
_entity_poly.entity_id
_entity_poly.type
_entity_poly.pdbx_seq_one_letter_code
_entity_poly.pdbx_strand_id
1 'polypeptide(L)'
;MMDLPLPLVQACQVLTVAAGAPGVSGFIAWAEARLRGRRGPRILQPYFDVVKLFGKESLVPRDASVLFRLTPVVSFACYLTVPMLIPVLTSYPLPLGYMGDILGGGLILAFASFLIAAAAAETGDSYAQLASSRAKTFAAITEPVMLLVFFTVALITRTDFPYVLSATLRSGPNQLVRPAHLLASAALFMVILYETGRIPIATHTGTTEFGMIESGCTFEYSGPDLALLQWGSAAKQLVLYAIFLNVFVAPWGLASNRSAAGVGLAIPAMLAKAALLGCVVAVLDNSYAKLRLFKITEFVSAALLLAVLAVLSLYLGGG
;
A
#
# COMPACT_ATOMS: atom_id res chain seq x y z
N MET A 1 8.33 0.15 34.34
CA MET A 1 7.94 0.42 32.93
C MET A 1 6.54 -0.17 32.77
N MET A 2 5.56 0.61 32.33
CA MET A 2 4.18 0.11 32.16
C MET A 2 4.12 -0.74 30.90
N ASP A 3 3.85 -2.04 31.06
CA ASP A 3 3.56 -2.93 29.94
C ASP A 3 2.13 -2.72 29.48
N LEU A 4 1.95 -2.56 28.16
CA LEU A 4 0.64 -2.40 27.56
C LEU A 4 -0.01 -3.78 27.35
N PRO A 5 -1.34 -3.89 27.55
CA PRO A 5 -2.06 -5.11 27.20
C PRO A 5 -2.01 -5.34 25.69
N LEU A 6 -1.88 -6.61 25.28
CA LEU A 6 -1.83 -7.02 23.86
C LEU A 6 -2.93 -6.42 22.97
N PRO A 7 -4.22 -6.40 23.36
CA PRO A 7 -5.26 -5.79 22.53
C PRO A 7 -5.06 -4.28 22.33
N LEU A 8 -4.47 -3.58 23.29
CA LEU A 8 -4.17 -2.16 23.14
C LEU A 8 -3.02 -1.94 22.15
N VAL A 9 -1.98 -2.77 22.18
CA VAL A 9 -0.89 -2.70 21.20
C VAL A 9 -1.39 -3.01 19.78
N GLN A 10 -2.30 -3.98 19.64
CA GLN A 10 -2.99 -4.28 18.39
C GLN A 10 -3.78 -3.08 17.87
N ALA A 11 -4.57 -2.44 18.73
CA ALA A 11 -5.31 -1.24 18.37
C ALA A 11 -4.36 -0.10 17.96
N CYS A 12 -3.23 0.06 18.65
CA CYS A 12 -2.21 1.05 18.27
C CYS A 12 -1.66 0.84 16.86
N GLN A 13 -1.47 -0.40 16.39
CA GLN A 13 -1.02 -0.66 15.02
C GLN A 13 -2.03 -0.13 13.99
N VAL A 14 -3.29 -0.51 14.15
CA VAL A 14 -4.38 -0.10 13.25
C VAL A 14 -4.58 1.42 13.30
N LEU A 15 -4.60 2.00 14.51
CA LEU A 15 -4.73 3.44 14.71
C LEU A 15 -3.55 4.22 14.11
N THR A 16 -2.33 3.68 14.18
CA THR A 16 -1.16 4.31 13.55
C THR A 16 -1.31 4.34 12.03
N VAL A 17 -1.84 3.27 11.43
CA VAL A 17 -2.10 3.27 9.99
C VAL A 17 -3.23 4.24 9.63
N ALA A 18 -4.36 4.15 10.33
CA ALA A 18 -5.52 5.00 10.07
C ALA A 18 -5.16 6.50 10.25
N ALA A 19 -4.55 6.87 11.38
CA ALA A 19 -4.22 8.25 11.68
C ALA A 19 -2.96 8.74 10.97
N GLY A 20 -1.95 7.89 10.75
CA GLY A 20 -0.67 8.28 10.15
C GLY A 20 -0.68 8.35 8.62
N ALA A 21 -1.56 7.58 7.96
CA ALA A 21 -1.61 7.49 6.50
C ALA A 21 -1.78 8.84 5.78
N PRO A 22 -2.79 9.68 6.12
CA PRO A 22 -2.95 10.97 5.45
C PRO A 22 -1.75 11.89 5.63
N GLY A 23 -1.07 11.84 6.78
CA GLY A 23 0.12 12.64 7.08
C GLY A 23 1.32 12.25 6.22
N VAL A 24 1.53 10.95 5.99
CA VAL A 24 2.59 10.47 5.08
C VAL A 24 2.29 10.91 3.64
N SER A 25 1.06 10.74 3.16
CA SER A 25 0.66 11.20 1.82
C SER A 25 0.84 12.72 1.66
N GLY A 26 0.50 13.51 2.69
CA GLY A 26 0.68 14.95 2.70
C GLY A 26 2.15 15.37 2.74
N PHE A 27 3.00 14.64 3.45
CA PHE A 27 4.45 14.85 3.44
C PHE A 27 5.05 14.60 2.05
N ILE A 28 4.62 13.52 1.37
CA ILE A 28 5.08 13.20 0.01
C ILE A 28 4.68 14.31 -0.97
N ALA A 29 3.42 14.75 -0.93
CA ALA A 29 2.94 15.85 -1.77
C ALA A 29 3.71 17.16 -1.52
N TRP A 30 4.06 17.45 -0.25
CA TRP A 30 4.91 18.57 0.10
C TRP A 30 6.34 18.41 -0.45
N ALA A 31 6.94 17.23 -0.32
CA ALA A 31 8.30 16.93 -0.81
C ALA A 31 8.37 17.06 -2.33
N GLU A 32 7.42 16.48 -3.07
CA GLU A 32 7.32 16.64 -4.53
C GLU A 32 7.19 18.10 -4.95
N ALA A 33 6.42 18.89 -4.22
CA ALA A 33 6.25 20.29 -4.54
C ALA A 33 7.56 21.06 -4.34
N ARG A 34 8.32 20.74 -3.28
CA ARG A 34 9.64 21.34 -3.03
C ARG A 34 10.66 20.96 -4.09
N LEU A 35 10.68 19.69 -4.53
CA LEU A 35 11.53 19.24 -5.64
C LEU A 35 11.22 19.97 -6.95
N ARG A 36 9.96 20.38 -7.16
CA ARG A 36 9.52 21.21 -8.30
C ARG A 36 9.75 22.72 -8.12
N GLY A 37 10.45 23.15 -7.07
CA GLY A 37 10.72 24.57 -6.79
C GLY A 37 9.51 25.39 -6.34
N ARG A 38 8.40 24.76 -5.92
CA ARG A 38 7.19 25.42 -5.41
C ARG A 38 6.98 25.16 -3.92
N ARG A 39 6.21 26.01 -3.23
CA ARG A 39 6.00 25.88 -1.77
C ARG A 39 5.25 24.61 -1.37
N GLY A 40 4.30 24.17 -2.20
CA GLY A 40 3.50 22.97 -1.98
C GLY A 40 2.34 23.13 -0.99
N PRO A 41 1.48 22.10 -0.89
CA PRO A 41 0.42 22.04 0.12
C PRO A 41 1.01 21.89 1.52
N ARG A 42 0.18 22.13 2.54
CA ARG A 42 0.54 21.85 3.95
C ARG A 42 0.59 20.32 4.14
N ILE A 43 1.51 19.83 4.98
CA ILE A 43 1.61 18.38 5.29
C ILE A 43 0.28 17.85 5.85
N LEU A 44 -0.44 18.67 6.63
CA LEU A 44 -1.74 18.31 7.21
C LEU A 44 -2.92 18.46 6.24
N GLN A 45 -2.70 18.90 4.99
CA GLN A 45 -3.76 19.13 4.01
C GLN A 45 -4.69 17.91 3.82
N PRO A 46 -4.18 16.67 3.70
CA PRO A 46 -5.05 15.50 3.51
C PRO A 46 -6.02 15.26 4.66
N TYR A 47 -5.66 15.62 5.90
CA TYR A 47 -6.60 15.52 7.03
C TYR A 47 -7.75 16.52 6.89
N PHE A 48 -7.43 17.76 6.51
CA PHE A 48 -8.45 18.78 6.28
C PHE A 48 -9.36 18.42 5.11
N ASP A 49 -8.82 17.81 4.06
CA ASP A 49 -9.60 17.37 2.90
C ASP A 49 -10.57 16.24 3.27
N VAL A 50 -10.12 15.24 4.02
CA VAL A 50 -10.97 14.14 4.52
C VAL A 50 -12.08 14.68 5.43
N VAL A 51 -11.75 15.53 6.41
CA VAL A 51 -12.74 16.15 7.31
C VAL A 51 -13.75 17.00 6.53
N LYS A 52 -13.27 17.76 5.54
CA LYS A 52 -14.12 18.56 4.66
C LYS A 52 -15.09 17.69 3.87
N LEU A 53 -14.65 16.55 3.34
CA LEU A 53 -15.48 15.65 2.55
C LEU A 53 -16.56 14.97 3.41
N PHE A 54 -16.26 14.62 4.66
CA PHE A 54 -17.27 14.11 5.60
C PHE A 54 -18.36 15.13 5.93
N GLY A 55 -18.09 16.43 5.81
CA GLY A 55 -19.07 17.49 5.99
C GLY A 55 -19.92 17.82 4.75
N LYS A 56 -19.75 17.10 3.65
CA LYS A 56 -20.51 17.31 2.41
C LYS A 56 -21.65 16.30 2.27
N GLU A 57 -22.61 16.62 1.41
CA GLU A 57 -23.65 15.69 0.97
C GLU A 57 -23.06 14.59 0.08
N SER A 58 -23.56 13.35 0.23
CA SER A 58 -23.25 12.24 -0.69
C SER A 58 -24.31 12.20 -1.79
N LEU A 59 -23.86 12.38 -3.03
CA LEU A 59 -24.62 12.15 -4.25
C LEU A 59 -24.26 10.77 -4.80
N VAL A 60 -25.28 9.99 -5.13
CA VAL A 60 -25.16 8.63 -5.66
C VAL A 60 -25.89 8.56 -7.00
N PRO A 61 -25.32 7.89 -8.03
CA PRO A 61 -26.01 7.69 -9.31
C PRO A 61 -27.36 6.98 -9.14
N ARG A 62 -28.35 7.31 -9.97
CA ARG A 62 -29.73 6.81 -9.84
C ARG A 62 -29.84 5.29 -9.89
N ASP A 63 -29.05 4.67 -10.75
CA ASP A 63 -29.06 3.22 -10.99
C ASP A 63 -27.95 2.48 -10.21
N ALA A 64 -27.28 3.15 -9.27
CA ALA A 64 -26.22 2.55 -8.48
C ALA A 64 -26.75 1.45 -7.55
N SER A 65 -26.08 0.30 -7.57
CA SER A 65 -26.50 -0.86 -6.79
C SER A 65 -26.07 -0.72 -5.31
N VAL A 66 -26.42 -1.72 -4.52
CA VAL A 66 -25.93 -1.83 -3.13
C VAL A 66 -24.40 -1.97 -3.09
N LEU A 67 -23.79 -2.54 -4.13
CA LEU A 67 -22.35 -2.70 -4.23
C LEU A 67 -21.64 -1.33 -4.22
N PHE A 68 -22.07 -0.39 -5.06
CA PHE A 68 -21.55 0.98 -5.04
C PHE A 68 -21.61 1.63 -3.67
N ARG A 69 -22.75 1.51 -2.96
CA ARG A 69 -22.93 2.12 -1.63
C ARG A 69 -22.07 1.48 -0.54
N LEU A 70 -21.85 0.17 -0.59
CA LEU A 70 -21.05 -0.54 0.43
C LEU A 70 -19.55 -0.49 0.17
N THR A 71 -19.13 -0.29 -1.09
CA THR A 71 -17.73 -0.36 -1.51
C THR A 71 -16.78 0.56 -0.72
N PRO A 72 -17.09 1.84 -0.46
CA PRO A 72 -16.23 2.72 0.33
C PRO A 72 -15.96 2.19 1.74
N VAL A 73 -17.00 1.69 2.42
CA VAL A 73 -16.91 1.18 3.79
C VAL A 73 -16.16 -0.15 3.82
N VAL A 74 -16.49 -1.08 2.93
CA VAL A 74 -15.89 -2.41 2.90
C VAL A 74 -14.42 -2.33 2.49
N SER A 75 -14.08 -1.56 1.46
CA SER A 75 -12.69 -1.39 1.03
C SER A 75 -11.82 -0.73 2.12
N PHE A 76 -12.34 0.29 2.81
CA PHE A 76 -11.65 0.90 3.95
C PHE A 76 -11.42 -0.10 5.09
N ALA A 77 -12.43 -0.90 5.43
CA ALA A 77 -12.31 -1.95 6.43
C ALA A 77 -11.28 -3.02 6.04
N CYS A 78 -11.22 -3.43 4.76
CA CYS A 78 -10.19 -4.33 4.25
C CYS A 78 -8.79 -3.76 4.46
N TYR A 79 -8.56 -2.49 4.09
CA TYR A 79 -7.27 -1.84 4.30
C TYR A 79 -6.86 -1.73 5.77
N LEU A 80 -7.81 -1.52 6.69
CA LEU A 80 -7.54 -1.47 8.14
C LEU A 80 -7.42 -2.85 8.80
N THR A 81 -7.88 -3.91 8.15
CA THR A 81 -7.71 -5.28 8.63
C THR A 81 -6.27 -5.78 8.42
N VAL A 82 -5.62 -5.41 7.32
CA VAL A 82 -4.25 -5.86 7.01
C VAL A 82 -3.21 -5.48 8.08
N PRO A 83 -3.20 -4.25 8.64
CA PRO A 83 -2.35 -3.87 9.78
C PRO A 83 -2.43 -4.80 10.99
N MET A 84 -3.53 -5.55 11.14
CA MET A 84 -3.68 -6.52 12.22
C MET A 84 -2.84 -7.79 12.00
N LEU A 85 -2.54 -8.10 10.74
CA LEU A 85 -1.84 -9.32 10.29
C LEU A 85 -0.33 -9.11 10.15
N ILE A 86 0.10 -7.88 9.87
CA ILE A 86 1.50 -7.57 9.53
C ILE A 86 2.23 -6.83 10.68
N PRO A 87 3.57 -6.92 10.76
CA PRO A 87 4.35 -6.15 11.72
C PRO A 87 4.38 -4.65 11.33
N VAL A 88 3.49 -3.85 11.92
CA VAL A 88 3.51 -2.38 11.76
C VAL A 88 4.39 -1.72 12.83
N LEU A 89 4.16 -2.05 14.10
CA LEU A 89 4.84 -1.44 15.24
C LEU A 89 5.69 -2.41 16.05
N THR A 90 5.32 -3.69 16.05
CA THR A 90 5.90 -4.70 16.94
C THR A 90 6.72 -5.70 16.15
N SER A 91 7.75 -6.20 16.80
CA SER A 91 8.62 -7.22 16.25
C SER A 91 8.25 -8.65 16.69
N TYR A 92 7.36 -8.73 17.69
CA TYR A 92 6.71 -9.96 18.14
C TYR A 92 5.29 -10.02 17.57
N PRO A 93 4.79 -11.23 17.30
CA PRO A 93 3.42 -11.42 16.81
C PRO A 93 2.40 -11.07 17.88
N LEU A 94 1.32 -10.43 17.43
CA LEU A 94 0.16 -10.13 18.25
C LEU A 94 -0.94 -11.19 18.04
N PRO A 95 -1.96 -11.27 18.92
CA PRO A 95 -2.95 -12.35 18.87
C PRO A 95 -3.66 -12.52 17.52
N LEU A 96 -4.09 -11.41 16.90
CA LEU A 96 -4.74 -11.46 15.58
C LEU A 96 -3.74 -11.62 14.43
N GLY A 97 -2.44 -11.42 14.69
CA GLY A 97 -1.39 -11.67 13.71
C GLY A 97 -1.39 -13.12 13.23
N TYR A 98 -1.78 -14.07 14.09
CA TYR A 98 -1.88 -15.49 13.76
C TYR A 98 -3.12 -15.88 12.95
N MET A 99 -4.07 -14.97 12.74
CA MET A 99 -5.31 -15.27 12.02
C MET A 99 -5.14 -15.28 10.49
N GLY A 100 -4.01 -14.78 9.98
CA GLY A 100 -3.72 -14.74 8.56
C GLY A 100 -2.22 -14.66 8.30
N ASP A 101 -1.84 -14.98 7.08
CA ASP A 101 -0.47 -14.90 6.57
C ASP A 101 -0.30 -13.70 5.63
N ILE A 102 0.91 -13.54 5.08
CA ILE A 102 1.20 -12.44 4.16
C ILE A 102 0.37 -12.55 2.85
N LEU A 103 0.06 -13.77 2.42
CA LEU A 103 -0.77 -14.05 1.24
C LEU A 103 -2.23 -13.63 1.48
N GLY A 104 -2.80 -13.98 2.62
CA GLY A 104 -4.14 -13.57 3.05
C GLY A 104 -4.24 -12.05 3.16
N GLY A 105 -3.21 -11.39 3.69
CA GLY A 105 -3.10 -9.92 3.64
C GLY A 105 -3.17 -9.37 2.21
N GLY A 106 -2.43 -9.98 1.28
CA GLY A 106 -2.47 -9.64 -0.14
C GLY A 106 -3.85 -9.86 -0.79
N LEU A 107 -4.52 -10.97 -0.47
CA LEU A 107 -5.87 -11.27 -0.97
C LEU A 107 -6.92 -10.27 -0.45
N ILE A 108 -6.81 -9.81 0.81
CA ILE A 108 -7.68 -8.78 1.36
C ILE A 108 -7.49 -7.44 0.61
N LEU A 109 -6.24 -7.08 0.28
CA LEU A 109 -5.96 -5.89 -0.54
C LEU A 109 -6.53 -6.05 -1.96
N ALA A 110 -6.34 -7.20 -2.59
CA ALA A 110 -6.87 -7.49 -3.92
C ALA A 110 -8.41 -7.46 -3.94
N PHE A 111 -9.05 -7.95 -2.88
CA PHE A 111 -10.49 -7.89 -2.71
C PHE A 111 -11.01 -6.45 -2.62
N ALA A 112 -10.34 -5.57 -1.88
CA ALA A 112 -10.67 -4.15 -1.83
C ALA A 112 -10.58 -3.49 -3.22
N SER A 113 -9.48 -3.74 -3.95
CA SER A 113 -9.30 -3.24 -5.32
C SER A 113 -10.34 -3.80 -6.29
N PHE A 114 -10.73 -5.07 -6.13
CA PHE A 114 -11.80 -5.70 -6.91
C PHE A 114 -13.15 -5.02 -6.66
N LEU A 115 -13.52 -4.78 -5.41
CA LEU A 115 -14.78 -4.10 -5.07
C LEU A 115 -14.84 -2.70 -5.68
N ILE A 116 -13.76 -1.92 -5.58
CA ILE A 116 -13.67 -0.57 -6.17
C ILE A 116 -13.84 -0.63 -7.69
N ALA A 117 -13.16 -1.56 -8.36
CA ALA A 117 -13.29 -1.72 -9.81
C ALA A 117 -14.70 -2.19 -10.23
N ALA A 118 -15.30 -3.12 -9.49
CA ALA A 118 -16.64 -3.62 -9.77
C ALA A 118 -17.70 -2.52 -9.58
N ALA A 119 -17.59 -1.75 -8.51
CA ALA A 119 -18.48 -0.62 -8.25
C ALA A 119 -18.34 0.48 -9.31
N ALA A 120 -17.13 0.76 -9.81
CA ALA A 120 -16.92 1.71 -10.89
C ALA A 120 -17.56 1.24 -12.21
N ALA A 121 -17.55 -0.06 -12.49
CA ALA A 121 -18.09 -0.62 -13.72
C ALA A 121 -19.63 -0.52 -13.83
N GLU A 122 -20.35 -0.53 -12.70
CA GLU A 122 -21.82 -0.45 -12.69
C GLU A 122 -22.38 0.99 -12.74
N THR A 123 -21.54 2.02 -12.61
CA THR A 123 -22.00 3.42 -12.54
C THR A 123 -22.63 3.97 -13.82
N GLY A 124 -22.45 3.29 -14.95
CA GLY A 124 -22.91 3.78 -16.26
C GLY A 124 -22.03 4.87 -16.89
N ASP A 125 -21.07 5.43 -16.16
CA ASP A 125 -20.12 6.40 -16.71
C ASP A 125 -19.05 5.73 -17.56
N SER A 126 -18.78 6.33 -18.72
CA SER A 126 -17.83 5.77 -19.69
C SER A 126 -16.39 5.85 -19.20
N TYR A 127 -16.02 6.88 -18.42
CA TYR A 127 -14.66 7.02 -17.89
C TYR A 127 -14.42 6.06 -16.72
N ALA A 128 -15.40 5.90 -15.83
CA ALA A 128 -15.34 4.95 -14.72
C ALA A 128 -15.24 3.49 -15.21
N GLN A 129 -16.00 3.12 -16.24
CA GLN A 129 -15.91 1.79 -16.86
C GLN A 129 -14.57 1.55 -17.55
N LEU A 130 -14.06 2.53 -18.30
CA LEU A 130 -12.76 2.45 -18.96
C LEU A 130 -11.62 2.29 -17.93
N ALA A 131 -11.70 3.03 -16.83
CA ALA A 131 -10.78 2.96 -15.71
C ALA A 131 -10.81 1.58 -15.03
N SER A 132 -12.00 1.04 -14.76
CA SER A 132 -12.21 -0.29 -14.19
C SER A 132 -11.60 -1.39 -15.07
N SER A 133 -11.88 -1.36 -16.38
CA SER A 133 -11.34 -2.31 -17.35
C SER A 133 -9.81 -2.32 -17.36
N ARG A 134 -9.19 -1.14 -17.33
CA ARG A 134 -7.72 -1.00 -17.27
C ARG A 134 -7.14 -1.50 -15.94
N ALA A 135 -7.75 -1.08 -14.82
CA ALA A 135 -7.32 -1.49 -13.49
C ALA A 135 -7.30 -3.02 -13.38
N LYS A 136 -8.34 -3.70 -13.87
CA LYS A 136 -8.38 -5.17 -13.85
C LYS A 136 -7.45 -5.82 -14.88
N THR A 137 -7.26 -5.23 -16.05
CA THR A 137 -6.30 -5.74 -17.05
C THR A 137 -4.87 -5.76 -16.49
N PHE A 138 -4.43 -4.66 -15.86
CA PHE A 138 -3.09 -4.59 -15.26
C PHE A 138 -3.00 -5.36 -13.94
N ALA A 139 -4.07 -5.41 -13.15
CA ALA A 139 -4.12 -6.22 -11.92
C ALA A 139 -4.00 -7.72 -12.22
N ALA A 140 -4.51 -8.20 -13.37
CA ALA A 140 -4.35 -9.60 -13.78
C ALA A 140 -2.88 -10.04 -13.91
N ILE A 141 -1.95 -9.10 -14.12
CA ILE A 141 -0.51 -9.36 -14.12
C ILE A 141 0.08 -9.07 -12.74
N THR A 142 -0.31 -7.95 -12.12
CA THR A 142 0.25 -7.45 -10.85
C THR A 142 -0.06 -8.37 -9.66
N GLU A 143 -1.28 -8.92 -9.58
CA GLU A 143 -1.71 -9.82 -8.51
C GLU A 143 -0.81 -11.08 -8.44
N PRO A 144 -0.52 -11.79 -9.56
CA PRO A 144 0.50 -12.84 -9.60
C PRO A 144 1.91 -12.41 -9.17
N VAL A 145 2.34 -11.18 -9.47
CA VAL A 145 3.65 -10.67 -9.02
C VAL A 145 3.72 -10.67 -7.50
N MET A 146 2.69 -10.16 -6.83
CA MET A 146 2.61 -10.15 -5.36
C MET A 146 2.69 -11.57 -4.78
N LEU A 147 1.97 -12.52 -5.38
CA LEU A 147 2.02 -13.92 -4.95
C LEU A 147 3.43 -14.51 -5.09
N LEU A 148 4.11 -14.29 -6.22
CA LEU A 148 5.47 -14.81 -6.44
C LEU A 148 6.52 -14.14 -5.53
N VAL A 149 6.38 -12.85 -5.26
CA VAL A 149 7.23 -12.13 -4.30
C VAL A 149 7.10 -12.75 -2.91
N PHE A 150 5.87 -12.95 -2.44
CA PHE A 150 5.64 -13.56 -1.13
C PHE A 150 6.06 -15.02 -1.08
N PHE A 151 5.83 -15.78 -2.16
CA PHE A 151 6.28 -17.16 -2.26
C PHE A 151 7.81 -17.31 -2.24
N THR A 152 8.54 -16.43 -2.93
CA THR A 152 10.02 -16.41 -2.89
C THR A 152 10.52 -16.30 -1.45
N VAL A 153 9.90 -15.42 -0.69
CA VAL A 153 10.25 -15.15 0.70
C VAL A 153 9.84 -16.29 1.63
N ALA A 154 8.66 -16.87 1.39
CA ALA A 154 8.19 -18.03 2.13
C ALA A 154 9.12 -19.22 1.96
N LEU A 155 9.67 -19.45 0.77
CA LEU A 155 10.66 -20.49 0.53
C LEU A 155 11.96 -20.26 1.32
N ILE A 156 12.39 -19.00 1.47
CA ILE A 156 13.59 -18.65 2.26
C ILE A 156 13.36 -18.92 3.75
N THR A 157 12.18 -18.55 4.26
CA THR A 157 11.87 -18.61 5.70
C THR A 157 11.16 -19.90 6.14
N ARG A 158 10.74 -20.73 5.17
CA ARG A 158 9.89 -21.92 5.33
C ARG A 158 8.53 -21.64 5.96
N THR A 159 8.07 -20.40 5.92
CA THR A 159 6.77 -19.97 6.47
C THR A 159 6.28 -18.72 5.77
N ASP A 160 4.96 -18.58 5.65
CA ASP A 160 4.30 -17.39 5.10
C ASP A 160 4.06 -16.28 6.15
N PHE A 161 4.60 -16.46 7.36
CA PHE A 161 4.34 -15.58 8.49
C PHE A 161 5.24 -14.33 8.46
N PRO A 162 4.68 -13.11 8.33
CA PRO A 162 5.46 -11.89 8.10
C PRO A 162 6.37 -11.53 9.28
N TYR A 163 5.98 -11.90 10.52
CA TYR A 163 6.82 -11.68 11.70
C TYR A 163 8.09 -12.54 11.67
N VAL A 164 8.03 -13.77 11.16
CA VAL A 164 9.21 -14.63 11.05
C VAL A 164 10.17 -14.10 10.00
N LEU A 165 9.67 -13.60 8.86
CA LEU A 165 10.54 -12.94 7.88
C LEU A 165 11.26 -11.74 8.48
N SER A 166 10.53 -10.86 9.16
CA SER A 166 11.13 -9.69 9.81
C SER A 166 12.19 -10.07 10.86
N ALA A 167 12.06 -11.24 11.50
CA ALA A 167 13.05 -11.76 12.43
C ALA A 167 14.28 -12.33 11.71
N THR A 168 14.07 -13.09 10.63
CA THR A 168 15.15 -13.65 9.80
C THR A 168 16.03 -12.54 9.23
N LEU A 169 15.46 -11.45 8.72
CA LEU A 169 16.22 -10.30 8.22
C LEU A 169 16.99 -9.55 9.33
N ARG A 170 16.49 -9.57 10.57
CA ARG A 170 17.20 -8.99 11.72
C ARG A 170 18.37 -9.85 12.19
N SER A 171 18.38 -11.15 11.92
CA SER A 171 19.46 -12.05 12.36
C SER A 171 20.79 -11.83 11.63
N GLY A 172 20.81 -11.16 10.48
CA GLY A 172 22.05 -10.77 9.84
C GLY A 172 21.88 -10.10 8.47
N PRO A 173 22.81 -9.19 8.10
CA PRO A 173 22.75 -8.43 6.85
C PRO A 173 22.89 -9.32 5.60
N ASN A 174 23.48 -10.51 5.74
CA ASN A 174 23.66 -11.44 4.62
C ASN A 174 22.33 -11.90 4.01
N GLN A 175 21.24 -11.91 4.79
CA GLN A 175 19.91 -12.26 4.28
C GLN A 175 19.34 -11.18 3.35
N LEU A 176 19.68 -9.92 3.58
CA LEU A 176 19.19 -8.79 2.77
C LEU A 176 19.85 -8.73 1.40
N VAL A 177 21.12 -9.17 1.30
CA VAL A 177 21.95 -9.10 0.10
C VAL A 177 21.75 -10.30 -0.84
N ARG A 178 20.95 -11.31 -0.43
CA ARG A 178 20.64 -12.46 -1.27
C ARG A 178 20.02 -12.02 -2.60
N PRO A 179 20.52 -12.50 -3.75
CA PRO A 179 20.01 -12.10 -5.07
C PRO A 179 18.49 -12.30 -5.20
N ALA A 180 17.97 -13.45 -4.73
CA ALA A 180 16.53 -13.71 -4.72
C ALA A 180 15.74 -12.67 -3.92
N HIS A 181 16.24 -12.26 -2.75
CA HIS A 181 15.57 -11.27 -1.91
C HIS A 181 15.59 -9.87 -2.54
N LEU A 182 16.72 -9.47 -3.16
CA LEU A 182 16.84 -8.20 -3.87
C LEU A 182 15.90 -8.11 -5.07
N LEU A 183 15.81 -9.18 -5.86
CA LEU A 183 14.90 -9.26 -7.01
C LEU A 183 13.42 -9.21 -6.55
N ALA A 184 13.06 -9.95 -5.50
CA ALA A 184 11.72 -9.91 -4.93
C ALA A 184 11.37 -8.52 -4.36
N SER A 185 12.32 -7.87 -3.69
CA SER A 185 12.16 -6.52 -3.17
C SER A 185 11.97 -5.50 -4.30
N ALA A 186 12.74 -5.61 -5.38
CA ALA A 186 12.58 -4.75 -6.56
C ALA A 186 11.22 -4.95 -7.25
N ALA A 187 10.78 -6.21 -7.41
CA ALA A 187 9.46 -6.53 -7.94
C ALA A 187 8.34 -5.95 -7.06
N LEU A 188 8.43 -6.12 -5.74
CA LEU A 188 7.48 -5.55 -4.79
C LEU A 188 7.44 -4.03 -4.88
N PHE A 189 8.60 -3.36 -4.96
CA PHE A 189 8.65 -1.90 -5.09
C PHE A 189 7.98 -1.42 -6.39
N MET A 190 8.19 -2.12 -7.51
CA MET A 190 7.49 -1.83 -8.76
C MET A 190 5.97 -1.98 -8.61
N VAL A 191 5.49 -3.04 -7.95
CA VAL A 191 4.06 -3.21 -7.67
C VAL A 191 3.53 -2.11 -6.76
N ILE A 192 4.30 -1.65 -5.78
CA ILE A 192 3.90 -0.53 -4.91
C ILE A 192 3.71 0.75 -5.71
N LEU A 193 4.61 1.05 -6.65
CA LEU A 193 4.43 2.21 -7.55
C LEU A 193 3.13 2.07 -8.37
N TYR A 194 2.80 0.86 -8.82
CA TYR A 194 1.56 0.57 -9.55
C TYR A 194 0.32 0.76 -8.68
N GLU A 195 0.27 0.10 -7.53
CA GLU A 195 -0.87 0.12 -6.61
C GLU A 195 -1.10 1.48 -5.96
N THR A 196 -0.11 2.37 -5.95
CA THR A 196 -0.24 3.72 -5.38
C THR A 196 -0.46 4.79 -6.44
N GLY A 197 -0.58 4.39 -7.72
CA GLY A 197 -0.86 5.30 -8.82
C GLY A 197 0.22 6.37 -9.04
N ARG A 198 1.49 6.03 -8.77
CA ARG A 198 2.64 6.94 -8.85
C ARG A 198 3.30 6.92 -10.22
N ILE A 199 4.10 7.94 -10.53
CA ILE A 199 4.88 7.98 -11.76
C ILE A 199 5.99 6.92 -11.61
N PRO A 200 6.24 6.08 -12.63
CA PRO A 200 5.97 6.30 -14.05
C PRO A 200 4.59 5.81 -14.57
N ILE A 201 3.70 5.32 -13.72
CA ILE A 201 2.51 4.56 -14.13
C ILE A 201 1.30 5.48 -14.29
N ALA A 202 0.97 6.22 -13.24
CA ALA A 202 -0.13 7.16 -13.23
C ALA A 202 0.29 8.48 -12.58
N THR A 203 -0.52 9.51 -12.77
CA THR A 203 -0.30 10.82 -12.18
C THR A 203 -1.45 11.11 -11.23
N HIS A 204 -1.13 11.40 -9.98
CA HIS A 204 -2.08 11.78 -8.92
C HIS A 204 -2.53 13.24 -8.99
N THR A 205 -1.83 14.09 -9.76
CA THR A 205 -2.13 15.53 -9.90
C THR A 205 -2.64 15.95 -11.28
N GLY A 206 -2.89 15.00 -12.18
CA GLY A 206 -3.33 15.29 -13.56
C GLY A 206 -4.83 15.61 -13.62
N THR A 207 -5.21 16.58 -14.45
CA THR A 207 -6.60 16.77 -14.88
C THR A 207 -7.11 15.52 -15.61
N THR A 208 -8.42 15.39 -15.76
CA THR A 208 -9.13 14.24 -16.37
C THR A 208 -8.50 13.83 -17.70
N GLU A 209 -7.55 12.90 -17.65
CA GLU A 209 -6.84 12.41 -18.83
C GLU A 209 -7.50 11.11 -19.28
N PHE A 210 -7.62 10.91 -20.59
CA PHE A 210 -8.06 9.62 -21.15
C PHE A 210 -7.21 8.42 -20.71
N GLY A 211 -6.10 8.61 -19.98
CA GLY A 211 -5.26 7.58 -19.38
C GLY A 211 -5.48 7.33 -17.88
N MET A 212 -6.60 7.76 -17.28
CA MET A 212 -6.91 7.46 -15.88
C MET A 212 -7.08 5.94 -15.65
N ILE A 213 -6.64 5.50 -14.47
CA ILE A 213 -6.79 4.14 -13.97
C ILE A 213 -7.47 4.22 -12.60
N GLU A 214 -6.73 4.27 -11.49
CA GLU A 214 -7.31 4.23 -10.15
C GLU A 214 -8.17 5.47 -9.83
N SER A 215 -7.72 6.66 -10.23
CA SER A 215 -8.48 7.91 -10.04
C SER A 215 -9.83 7.90 -10.77
N GLY A 216 -9.95 7.13 -11.85
CA GLY A 216 -11.20 7.00 -12.62
C GLY A 216 -12.21 6.08 -11.94
N CYS A 217 -11.78 5.10 -11.14
CA CYS A 217 -12.69 4.23 -10.40
C CYS A 217 -13.43 4.96 -9.27
N THR A 218 -12.90 6.10 -8.81
CA THR A 218 -13.50 6.90 -7.74
C THR A 218 -14.34 8.09 -8.23
N PHE A 219 -14.51 8.23 -9.56
CA PHE A 219 -14.97 9.46 -10.19
C PHE A 219 -16.42 9.86 -9.85
N GLU A 220 -17.29 8.86 -9.69
CA GLU A 220 -18.73 9.05 -9.37
C GLU A 220 -19.02 9.16 -7.87
N TYR A 221 -18.00 8.99 -7.02
CA TYR A 221 -18.18 9.10 -5.57
C TYR A 221 -18.09 10.55 -5.11
N SER A 222 -18.88 10.90 -4.10
CA SER A 222 -18.90 12.23 -3.52
C SER A 222 -19.05 12.19 -2.00
N GLY A 223 -18.83 13.34 -1.36
CA GLY A 223 -19.01 13.51 0.08
C GLY A 223 -18.24 12.49 0.95
N PRO A 224 -18.89 11.92 1.99
CA PRO A 224 -18.30 10.93 2.89
C PRO A 224 -17.75 9.67 2.21
N ASP A 225 -18.39 9.20 1.15
CA ASP A 225 -17.98 8.00 0.43
C ASP A 225 -16.63 8.22 -0.27
N LEU A 226 -16.48 9.38 -0.90
CA LEU A 226 -15.19 9.79 -1.46
C LEU A 226 -14.13 10.01 -0.36
N ALA A 227 -14.53 10.49 0.82
CA ALA A 227 -13.63 10.64 1.96
C ALA A 227 -13.04 9.29 2.40
N LEU A 228 -13.88 8.27 2.51
CA LEU A 228 -13.48 6.90 2.85
C LEU A 228 -12.55 6.29 1.79
N LEU A 229 -12.83 6.51 0.51
CA LEU A 229 -11.97 6.02 -0.57
C LEU A 229 -10.60 6.70 -0.60
N GLN A 230 -10.55 8.03 -0.41
CA GLN A 230 -9.29 8.77 -0.33
C GLN A 230 -8.48 8.39 0.91
N TRP A 231 -9.14 8.25 2.06
CA TRP A 231 -8.49 7.81 3.29
C TRP A 231 -8.03 6.35 3.18
N GLY A 232 -8.83 5.49 2.55
CA GLY A 232 -8.50 4.11 2.24
C GLY A 232 -7.29 3.98 1.32
N SER A 233 -7.21 4.81 0.27
CA SER A 233 -6.03 4.86 -0.62
C SER A 233 -4.77 5.27 0.14
N ALA A 234 -4.85 6.28 1.02
CA ALA A 234 -3.74 6.64 1.89
C ALA A 234 -3.36 5.50 2.85
N ALA A 235 -4.35 4.79 3.42
CA ALA A 235 -4.13 3.63 4.28
C ALA A 235 -3.46 2.48 3.50
N LYS A 236 -3.94 2.16 2.29
CA LYS A 236 -3.33 1.19 1.37
C LYS A 236 -1.86 1.53 1.12
N GLN A 237 -1.56 2.79 0.81
CA GLN A 237 -0.18 3.25 0.59
C GLN A 237 0.70 2.98 1.82
N LEU A 238 0.22 3.34 3.03
CA LEU A 238 0.99 3.13 4.25
C LEU A 238 1.14 1.65 4.62
N VAL A 239 0.12 0.82 4.37
CA VAL A 239 0.18 -0.64 4.55
C VAL A 239 1.23 -1.25 3.63
N LEU A 240 1.22 -0.90 2.34
CA LEU A 240 2.21 -1.38 1.38
C LEU A 240 3.62 -0.93 1.75
N TYR A 241 3.79 0.30 2.22
CA TYR A 241 5.06 0.78 2.75
C TYR A 241 5.49 0.03 4.01
N ALA A 242 4.55 -0.32 4.90
CA ALA A 242 4.83 -1.15 6.07
C ALA A 242 5.31 -2.55 5.69
N ILE A 243 4.66 -3.19 4.72
CA ILE A 243 5.09 -4.50 4.20
C ILE A 243 6.50 -4.34 3.61
N PHE A 244 6.73 -3.39 2.72
CA PHE A 244 8.05 -3.20 2.12
C PHE A 244 9.16 -2.90 3.14
N LEU A 245 8.92 -1.97 4.06
CA LEU A 245 9.94 -1.53 5.00
C LEU A 245 10.13 -2.50 6.16
N ASN A 246 9.07 -2.92 6.84
CA ASN A 246 9.18 -3.74 8.04
C ASN A 246 9.29 -5.24 7.73
N VAL A 247 8.82 -5.68 6.58
CA VAL A 247 8.85 -7.10 6.20
C VAL A 247 10.04 -7.37 5.28
N PHE A 248 10.34 -6.53 4.28
CA PHE A 248 11.41 -6.81 3.30
C PHE A 248 12.73 -6.07 3.54
N VAL A 249 12.73 -4.75 3.77
CA VAL A 249 13.98 -3.96 3.63
C VAL A 249 14.68 -3.66 4.94
N ALA A 250 13.97 -3.07 5.90
CA ALA A 250 14.55 -2.48 7.10
C ALA A 250 13.62 -2.68 8.33
N PRO A 251 13.57 -3.90 8.91
CA PRO A 251 12.79 -4.24 10.11
C PRO A 251 13.33 -3.59 11.41
N TRP A 252 13.95 -2.42 11.31
CA TRP A 252 14.50 -1.67 12.45
C TRP A 252 13.48 -0.67 13.00
N GLY A 253 13.57 -0.35 14.29
CA GLY A 253 12.62 0.57 14.94
C GLY A 253 11.26 -0.05 15.28
N LEU A 254 11.13 -1.38 15.22
CA LEU A 254 10.00 -2.13 15.77
C LEU A 254 10.17 -2.34 17.27
N ALA A 255 9.09 -2.26 18.04
CA ALA A 255 9.09 -2.54 19.47
C ALA A 255 9.39 -4.03 19.73
N SER A 256 10.44 -4.29 20.51
CA SER A 256 10.83 -5.64 20.93
C SER A 256 10.11 -6.13 22.18
N ASN A 257 9.57 -5.21 22.98
CA ASN A 257 8.86 -5.48 24.23
C ASN A 257 7.48 -4.77 24.26
N ARG A 258 6.67 -5.10 25.27
CA ARG A 258 5.35 -4.50 25.49
C ARG A 258 5.39 -3.16 26.24
N SER A 259 6.59 -2.63 26.48
CA SER A 259 6.78 -1.36 27.16
C SER A 259 6.07 -0.24 26.39
N ALA A 260 5.29 0.57 27.10
CA ALA A 260 4.62 1.74 26.51
C ALA A 260 5.60 2.68 25.79
N ALA A 261 6.82 2.84 26.32
CA ALA A 261 7.85 3.63 25.67
C ALA A 261 8.34 3.02 24.35
N GLY A 262 8.48 1.68 24.30
CA GLY A 262 8.92 0.98 23.09
C GLY A 262 7.89 1.09 21.96
N VAL A 263 6.61 0.86 22.29
CA VAL A 263 5.50 1.03 21.33
C VAL A 263 5.36 2.49 20.91
N GLY A 264 5.46 3.43 21.86
CA GLY A 264 5.39 4.87 21.60
C GLY A 264 6.51 5.37 20.67
N LEU A 265 7.72 4.82 20.77
CA LEU A 265 8.84 5.14 19.87
C LEU A 265 8.72 4.48 18.49
N ALA A 266 8.07 3.31 18.41
CA ALA A 266 7.86 2.61 17.14
C ALA A 266 6.93 3.38 16.18
N ILE A 267 5.98 4.15 16.72
CA ILE A 267 5.04 4.96 15.93
C ILE A 267 5.78 6.01 15.07
N PRO A 268 6.52 6.98 15.64
CA PRO A 268 7.25 7.96 14.85
C PRO A 268 8.36 7.30 14.01
N ALA A 269 8.98 6.21 14.47
CA ALA A 269 9.96 5.47 13.66
C ALA A 269 9.34 4.91 12.37
N MET A 270 8.14 4.32 12.46
CA MET A 270 7.42 3.80 11.30
C MET A 270 7.04 4.92 10.33
N LEU A 271 6.47 6.02 10.84
CA LEU A 271 6.09 7.17 10.01
C LEU A 271 7.30 7.85 9.37
N ALA A 272 8.42 7.97 10.08
CA ALA A 272 9.66 8.53 9.54
C ALA A 272 10.22 7.67 8.41
N LYS A 273 10.24 6.34 8.55
CA LYS A 273 10.66 5.43 7.47
C LYS A 273 9.74 5.52 6.26
N ALA A 274 8.42 5.57 6.49
CA ALA A 274 7.44 5.76 5.43
C ALA A 274 7.62 7.10 4.70
N ALA A 275 7.92 8.18 5.44
CA ALA A 275 8.24 9.48 4.87
C ALA A 275 9.54 9.47 4.04
N LEU A 276 10.59 8.77 4.51
CA LEU A 276 11.84 8.60 3.77
C LEU A 276 11.63 7.82 2.47
N LEU A 277 10.88 6.70 2.50
CA LEU A 277 10.50 5.99 1.28
C LEU A 277 9.65 6.88 0.37
N GLY A 278 8.76 7.67 0.96
CA GLY A 278 7.98 8.69 0.27
C GLY A 278 8.85 9.74 -0.44
N CYS A 279 9.99 10.16 0.13
CA CYS A 279 10.96 11.00 -0.56
C CYS A 279 11.58 10.31 -1.77
N VAL A 280 11.89 9.02 -1.68
CA VAL A 280 12.40 8.24 -2.82
C VAL A 280 11.35 8.22 -3.94
N VAL A 281 10.09 7.94 -3.61
CA VAL A 281 8.98 7.99 -4.57
C VAL A 281 8.81 9.41 -5.15
N ALA A 282 8.89 10.45 -4.33
CA ALA A 282 8.83 11.83 -4.80
C ALA A 282 9.97 12.19 -5.77
N VAL A 283 11.19 11.67 -5.55
CA VAL A 283 12.31 11.84 -6.49
C VAL A 283 12.02 11.11 -7.80
N LEU A 284 11.51 9.88 -7.75
CA LEU A 284 11.12 9.14 -8.96
C LEU A 284 10.03 9.88 -9.74
N ASP A 285 9.01 10.39 -9.04
CA ASP A 285 7.91 11.14 -9.63
C ASP A 285 8.37 12.41 -10.37
N ASN A 286 9.46 13.02 -9.92
CA ASN A 286 10.03 14.22 -10.55
C ASN A 286 11.14 13.91 -11.57
N SER A 287 11.69 12.71 -11.57
CA SER A 287 12.79 12.31 -12.46
C SER A 287 12.29 11.62 -13.73
N TYR A 288 11.16 10.93 -13.64
CA TYR A 288 10.57 10.18 -14.76
C TYR A 288 9.34 10.86 -15.33
N ALA A 289 9.10 10.62 -16.62
CA ALA A 289 7.85 11.01 -17.28
C ALA A 289 6.82 9.88 -17.13
N LYS A 290 5.54 10.25 -17.16
CA LYS A 290 4.43 9.30 -17.24
C LYS A 290 4.57 8.42 -18.48
N LEU A 291 4.49 7.11 -18.30
CA LEU A 291 4.48 6.14 -19.39
C LEU A 291 3.16 6.20 -20.16
N ARG A 292 3.24 5.90 -21.45
CA ARG A 292 2.03 5.66 -22.26
C ARG A 292 1.31 4.43 -21.72
N LEU A 293 -0.02 4.42 -21.78
CA LEU A 293 -0.87 3.35 -21.24
C LEU A 293 -0.39 1.94 -21.65
N PHE A 294 -0.04 1.73 -22.92
CA PHE A 294 0.44 0.44 -23.43
C PHE A 294 1.80 0.00 -22.86
N LYS A 295 2.63 0.94 -22.39
CA LYS A 295 3.91 0.67 -21.73
C LYS A 295 3.77 0.28 -20.27
N ILE A 296 2.59 0.48 -19.66
CA ILE A 296 2.32 0.01 -18.29
C ILE A 296 2.34 -1.52 -18.25
N THR A 297 1.81 -2.19 -19.28
CA THR A 297 1.91 -3.65 -19.38
C THR A 297 3.36 -4.13 -19.38
N GLU A 298 4.27 -3.43 -20.08
CA GLU A 298 5.70 -3.76 -20.08
C GLU A 298 6.33 -3.55 -18.68
N PHE A 299 5.97 -2.47 -17.98
CA PHE A 299 6.43 -2.22 -16.62
C PHE A 299 5.99 -3.32 -15.64
N VAL A 300 4.71 -3.69 -15.64
CA VAL A 300 4.18 -4.73 -14.76
C VAL A 300 4.71 -6.12 -15.15
N SER A 301 4.90 -6.38 -16.44
CA SER A 301 5.54 -7.61 -16.92
C SER A 301 7.01 -7.70 -16.50
N ALA A 302 7.73 -6.58 -16.46
CA ALA A 302 9.09 -6.54 -15.92
C ALA A 302 9.12 -6.88 -14.43
N ALA A 303 8.15 -6.38 -13.64
CA ALA A 303 8.00 -6.75 -12.24
C ALA A 303 7.72 -8.27 -12.08
N LEU A 304 6.88 -8.84 -12.95
CA LEU A 304 6.63 -10.28 -13.00
C LEU A 304 7.91 -11.07 -13.31
N LEU A 305 8.69 -10.64 -14.30
CA LEU A 305 9.96 -11.27 -14.65
C LEU A 305 10.94 -11.24 -13.48
N LEU A 306 11.04 -10.11 -12.77
CA LEU A 306 11.87 -10.00 -11.57
C LEU A 306 11.41 -10.97 -10.46
N ALA A 307 10.10 -11.11 -10.24
CA ALA A 307 9.57 -12.05 -9.26
C ALA A 307 9.83 -13.52 -9.65
N VAL A 308 9.68 -13.87 -10.93
CA VAL A 308 10.01 -15.21 -11.44
C VAL A 308 11.51 -15.49 -11.30
N LEU A 309 12.36 -14.53 -11.67
CA LEU A 309 13.81 -14.64 -11.50
C LEU A 309 14.21 -14.77 -10.03
N ALA A 310 13.48 -14.13 -9.11
CA ALA A 310 13.71 -14.26 -7.68
C ALA A 310 13.48 -15.71 -7.21
N VAL A 311 12.37 -16.33 -7.63
CA VAL A 311 12.07 -17.75 -7.36
C VAL A 311 13.13 -18.66 -7.98
N LEU A 312 13.45 -18.46 -9.27
CA LEU A 312 14.42 -19.29 -9.98
C LEU A 312 15.83 -19.17 -9.40
N SER A 313 16.25 -17.97 -9.00
CA SER A 313 17.54 -17.75 -8.33
C SER A 313 17.65 -18.54 -7.03
N LEU A 314 16.55 -18.71 -6.31
CA LEU A 314 16.54 -19.49 -5.07
C LEU A 314 16.66 -21.00 -5.36
N TYR A 315 15.96 -21.49 -6.38
CA TYR A 315 15.98 -22.91 -6.77
C TYR A 315 17.27 -23.34 -7.48
N LEU A 316 17.81 -22.51 -8.38
CA LEU A 316 18.97 -22.85 -9.20
C LEU A 316 20.30 -22.42 -8.56
N GLY A 317 20.28 -21.34 -7.78
CA GLY A 317 21.49 -20.71 -7.25
C GLY A 317 21.95 -21.23 -5.89
N GLY A 318 21.14 -22.02 -5.17
CA GLY A 318 21.45 -22.47 -3.82
C GLY A 318 21.74 -21.30 -2.87
N GLY A 319 20.69 -20.67 -2.34
CA GLY A 319 20.76 -19.36 -1.66
C GLY A 319 21.72 -19.22 -0.47
#